data_AF-A0AAP0N8Q8-F1
#
_entry.id   AF-A0AAP0N8Q8-F1
#
_cell.length_a   1.000
_cell.length_b   1.000
_cell.length_c   1.000
_cell.angle_alpha   90.00
_cell.angle_beta   90.00
_cell.angle_gamma   90.00
#
_symmetry.space_group_name_H-M   'P 1'
#
loop_
_entity.id
_entity.type
_entity.pdbx_description
1 polymer ?
#
loop_
_entity_poly.entity_id
_entity_poly.type
_entity_poly.pdbx_seq_one_letter_code
_entity_poly.pdbx_strand_id
1 'polypeptide(L)'
;MQKGTHRDTEQQQAPKTSHCKQNFVILCDLVHCLAKSLHLISSWKGGDQLRLFKADLQEEGSFEEAVNGCHGVFHVAASMEFNVLAKENIESYVRSNIIDPAIKGTLNLLKACLKSESVKRVVFTSSISTISAKDRTGIWRPLVDESCQTPIDHVWSTKSTGWVYVLSKLLTEEAAFEFSNENGIDLVSVITTTVAGPFLTPTVPSSIRVLLSPITGDPEFFPILSAVNSRMGSIALVHIEDICNAHVFLMEQTKAEGRYICCVNSCLISELVDQSCSRVSMLK
;
A
#
# COMPACT_ATOMS: atom_id res chain seq x y z
N MET A 1 54.61 40.21 17.75
CA MET A 1 53.26 40.06 18.35
C MET A 1 52.25 39.94 17.22
N GLN A 2 51.39 38.91 17.29
CA GLN A 2 50.19 38.63 16.47
C GLN A 2 50.42 38.37 14.97
N LYS A 3 50.50 37.10 14.54
CA LYS A 3 49.42 36.10 14.30
C LYS A 3 48.57 36.45 13.07
N GLY A 4 48.76 35.67 12.02
CA GLY A 4 47.97 35.69 10.80
C GLY A 4 46.62 35.00 10.92
N THR A 5 45.86 35.06 9.83
CA THR A 5 44.79 34.13 9.49
C THR A 5 44.60 34.22 7.97
N HIS A 6 45.29 33.33 7.24
CA HIS A 6 44.85 32.92 5.91
C HIS A 6 43.52 32.18 6.09
N ARG A 7 42.48 32.61 5.38
CA ARG A 7 41.24 31.85 5.26
C ARG A 7 41.47 30.79 4.20
N ASP A 8 41.74 29.58 4.64
CA ASP A 8 41.64 28.38 3.81
C ASP A 8 40.17 28.17 3.45
N THR A 9 39.85 28.36 2.17
CA THR A 9 38.63 27.82 1.57
C THR A 9 38.79 26.31 1.45
N GLU A 10 38.47 25.58 2.52
CA GLU A 10 38.19 24.15 2.44
C GLU A 10 36.92 23.95 1.60
N GLN A 11 37.12 23.51 0.35
CA GLN A 11 36.08 22.85 -0.41
C GLN A 11 35.70 21.57 0.35
N GLN A 12 34.60 21.62 1.10
CA GLN A 12 33.94 20.42 1.61
C GLN A 12 33.46 19.60 0.42
N GLN A 13 34.30 18.64 0.04
CA GLN A 13 33.96 17.58 -0.89
C GLN A 13 32.81 16.78 -0.26
N ALA A 14 31.62 16.88 -0.86
CA ALA A 14 30.49 16.03 -0.50
C ALA A 14 30.95 14.56 -0.53
N PRO A 15 30.60 13.74 0.48
CA PRO A 15 30.98 12.35 0.49
C PRO A 15 30.39 11.68 -0.74
N LYS A 16 31.26 11.16 -1.62
CA LYS A 16 30.87 10.30 -2.73
C LYS A 16 30.22 9.07 -2.12
N THR A 17 28.89 9.03 -2.09
CA THR A 17 28.12 7.84 -1.78
C THR A 17 28.47 6.80 -2.85
N SER A 18 29.37 5.88 -2.52
CA SER A 18 29.55 4.66 -3.30
C SER A 18 28.19 3.97 -3.34
N HIS A 19 27.49 4.06 -4.47
CA HIS A 19 26.27 3.29 -4.71
C HIS A 19 26.66 1.82 -4.77
N CYS A 20 26.75 1.18 -3.60
CA CYS A 20 26.65 -0.27 -3.52
C CYS A 20 25.30 -0.61 -4.15
N LYS A 21 25.29 -1.40 -5.23
CA LYS A 21 24.06 -1.78 -5.94
C LYS A 21 23.11 -2.42 -4.94
N GLN A 22 22.11 -1.69 -4.47
CA GLN A 22 21.09 -2.22 -3.57
C GLN A 22 20.09 -2.99 -4.42
N ASN A 23 20.02 -4.30 -4.20
CA ASN A 23 18.97 -5.12 -4.78
C ASN A 23 17.70 -4.97 -3.97
N PHE A 24 16.61 -4.62 -4.63
CA PHE A 24 15.27 -4.56 -4.05
C PHE A 24 14.38 -5.58 -4.73
N VAL A 25 13.42 -6.13 -3.97
CA VAL A 25 12.40 -6.99 -4.53
C VAL A 25 11.02 -6.43 -4.21
N ILE A 26 10.21 -6.32 -5.25
CA ILE A 26 8.81 -5.94 -5.15
C ILE A 26 8.01 -7.23 -5.21
N LEU A 27 7.34 -7.55 -4.11
CA LEU A 27 6.41 -8.67 -4.06
C LEU A 27 5.01 -8.12 -4.27
N CYS A 28 4.58 -8.21 -5.52
CA CYS A 28 3.17 -8.15 -5.87
C CYS A 28 2.68 -9.59 -6.05
N ASP A 29 1.40 -9.81 -5.76
CA ASP A 29 0.66 -11.01 -6.16
C ASP A 29 0.43 -11.04 -7.69
N LEU A 30 1.51 -10.88 -8.45
CA LEU A 30 1.55 -10.96 -9.91
C LEU A 30 1.57 -12.42 -10.36
N VAL A 31 2.08 -13.32 -9.52
CA VAL A 31 2.43 -14.69 -9.88
C VAL A 31 1.21 -15.58 -10.10
N HIS A 32 0.08 -15.32 -9.42
CA HIS A 32 -1.17 -16.03 -9.71
C HIS A 32 -1.79 -15.65 -11.06
N CYS A 33 -1.28 -14.63 -11.75
CA CYS A 33 -1.80 -14.18 -13.03
C CYS A 33 -0.72 -14.19 -14.11
N LEU A 34 -0.54 -15.33 -14.78
CA LEU A 34 0.37 -15.50 -15.91
C LEU A 34 0.23 -14.37 -16.95
N ALA A 35 -1.01 -13.92 -17.21
CA ALA A 35 -1.27 -12.81 -18.13
C ALA A 35 -0.61 -11.48 -17.68
N LYS A 36 -0.65 -11.15 -16.38
CA LYS A 36 0.01 -9.94 -15.86
C LYS A 36 1.52 -10.06 -15.96
N SER A 37 2.08 -11.22 -15.61
CA SER A 37 3.52 -11.48 -15.69
C SER A 37 4.02 -11.37 -17.13
N LEU A 38 3.34 -12.00 -18.08
CA LEU A 38 3.68 -11.91 -19.52
C LEU A 38 3.56 -10.47 -20.04
N HIS A 39 2.51 -9.75 -19.65
CA HIS A 39 2.34 -8.35 -20.03
C HIS A 39 3.48 -7.46 -19.49
N LEU A 40 3.90 -7.68 -18.24
CA LEU A 40 5.02 -6.95 -17.64
C LEU A 40 6.34 -7.25 -18.37
N ILE A 41 6.65 -8.52 -18.63
CA ILE A 41 7.87 -8.91 -19.36
C ILE A 41 7.91 -8.27 -20.74
N SER A 42 6.80 -8.35 -21.49
CA SER A 42 6.72 -7.79 -22.84
C SER A 42 6.85 -6.27 -22.88
N SER A 43 6.46 -5.59 -21.80
CA SER A 43 6.54 -4.12 -21.69
C SER A 43 7.87 -3.63 -21.11
N TRP A 44 8.62 -4.50 -20.44
CA TRP A 44 9.87 -4.16 -19.76
C TRP A 44 11.03 -3.99 -20.76
N LYS A 45 11.68 -2.82 -20.72
CA LYS A 45 12.84 -2.48 -21.57
C LYS A 45 14.14 -2.34 -20.78
N GLY A 46 14.12 -2.53 -19.46
CA GLY A 46 15.24 -2.29 -18.55
C GLY A 46 16.28 -3.41 -18.46
N GLY A 47 16.21 -4.40 -19.36
CA GLY A 47 17.11 -5.56 -19.40
C GLY A 47 17.03 -6.45 -18.16
N ASP A 48 18.16 -6.99 -17.75
CA ASP A 48 18.31 -8.09 -16.78
C ASP A 48 18.07 -7.68 -15.30
N GLN A 49 17.67 -6.43 -15.08
CA GLN A 49 17.39 -5.86 -13.75
C GLN A 49 16.02 -6.30 -13.19
N LEU A 50 15.16 -6.88 -14.03
CA LEU A 50 13.89 -7.47 -13.60
C LEU A 50 14.05 -9.00 -13.57
N ARG A 51 13.80 -9.59 -12.40
CA ARG A 51 13.70 -11.04 -12.21
C ARG A 51 12.32 -11.37 -11.68
N LEU A 52 11.70 -12.38 -12.26
CA LEU A 52 10.39 -12.86 -11.82
C LEU A 52 10.56 -14.20 -11.13
N PHE A 53 10.04 -14.27 -9.91
CA PHE A 53 10.02 -15.48 -9.10
C PHE A 53 8.60 -15.97 -8.99
N LYS A 54 8.42 -17.29 -8.96
CA LYS A 54 7.14 -17.88 -8.59
C LYS A 54 7.11 -17.98 -7.07
N ALA A 55 6.13 -17.34 -6.43
CA ALA A 55 5.89 -17.44 -5.00
C ALA A 55 4.37 -17.46 -4.73
N ASP A 56 3.98 -18.08 -3.62
CA ASP A 56 2.60 -18.19 -3.16
C ASP A 56 2.54 -17.79 -1.68
N LEU A 57 1.69 -16.81 -1.35
CA LEU A 57 1.44 -16.37 0.02
C LEU A 57 1.05 -17.53 0.95
N GLN A 58 0.37 -18.56 0.44
CA GLN A 58 -0.09 -19.68 1.27
C GLN A 58 0.97 -20.75 1.51
N GLU A 59 2.06 -20.75 0.73
CA GLU A 59 3.16 -21.70 0.80
C GLU A 59 4.33 -21.11 1.60
N GLU A 60 4.61 -21.69 2.77
CA GLU A 60 5.75 -21.28 3.59
C GLU A 60 7.07 -21.57 2.87
N GLY A 61 7.99 -20.60 2.86
CA GLY A 61 9.29 -20.71 2.18
C GLY A 61 9.27 -20.29 0.70
N SER A 62 8.11 -20.09 0.08
CA SER A 62 8.00 -19.75 -1.35
C SER A 62 8.66 -18.41 -1.74
N PHE A 63 8.89 -17.53 -0.76
CA PHE A 63 9.56 -16.24 -0.97
C PHE A 63 11.08 -16.27 -0.76
N GLU A 64 11.64 -17.35 -0.21
CA GLU A 64 13.06 -17.40 0.22
C GLU A 64 14.01 -17.11 -0.95
N GLU A 65 13.77 -17.70 -2.12
CA GLU A 65 14.58 -17.44 -3.32
C GLU A 65 14.49 -15.97 -3.76
N ALA A 66 13.28 -15.39 -3.72
CA ALA A 66 13.04 -14.03 -4.16
C ALA A 66 13.71 -13.00 -3.25
N VAL A 67 13.67 -13.19 -1.93
CA VAL A 67 14.22 -12.22 -0.97
C VAL A 67 15.72 -12.37 -0.74
N ASN A 68 16.31 -13.51 -1.12
CA ASN A 68 17.73 -13.77 -0.90
C ASN A 68 18.63 -12.74 -1.62
N GLY A 69 19.51 -12.09 -0.85
CA GLY A 69 20.42 -11.06 -1.35
C GLY A 69 19.75 -9.69 -1.60
N CYS A 70 18.50 -9.51 -1.18
CA CYS A 70 17.80 -8.23 -1.25
C CYS A 70 18.01 -7.41 0.02
N HIS A 71 18.22 -6.11 -0.13
CA HIS A 71 18.36 -5.18 0.99
C HIS A 71 17.02 -4.68 1.50
N GLY A 72 15.98 -4.74 0.66
CA GLY A 72 14.66 -4.27 1.00
C GLY A 72 13.57 -4.96 0.22
N VAL A 73 12.41 -5.09 0.86
CA VAL A 73 11.23 -5.73 0.30
C VAL A 73 10.05 -4.76 0.31
N PHE A 74 9.40 -4.62 -0.84
CA PHE A 74 8.11 -3.92 -0.94
C PHE A 74 6.99 -4.96 -0.92
N HIS A 75 6.20 -4.99 0.16
CA HIS A 75 5.04 -5.87 0.29
C HIS A 75 3.76 -5.12 -0.11
N VAL A 76 3.41 -5.27 -1.38
CA VAL A 76 2.23 -4.62 -2.01
C VAL A 76 1.09 -5.63 -2.21
N ALA A 77 1.32 -6.91 -1.89
CA ALA A 77 0.36 -7.98 -2.10
C ALA A 77 -0.78 -7.92 -1.07
N ALA A 78 -1.98 -7.58 -1.55
CA ALA A 78 -3.21 -7.77 -0.79
C ALA A 78 -4.38 -8.13 -1.71
N SER A 79 -5.18 -9.11 -1.30
CA SER A 79 -6.45 -9.40 -1.97
C SER A 79 -7.38 -8.21 -1.81
N MET A 80 -7.98 -7.75 -2.91
CA MET A 80 -9.02 -6.72 -2.92
C MET A 80 -10.41 -7.38 -3.00
N GLU A 81 -10.77 -8.12 -1.96
CA GLU A 81 -12.08 -8.75 -1.83
C GLU A 81 -13.07 -7.80 -1.16
N PHE A 82 -13.97 -7.23 -1.97
CA PHE A 82 -15.03 -6.33 -1.49
C PHE A 82 -16.36 -7.03 -1.24
N ASN A 83 -16.58 -8.20 -1.86
CA ASN A 83 -17.85 -8.91 -1.86
C ASN A 83 -17.67 -10.35 -1.36
N VAL A 84 -18.37 -10.71 -0.28
CA VAL A 84 -18.40 -12.07 0.26
C VAL A 84 -19.79 -12.66 0.01
N LEU A 85 -19.83 -13.79 -0.68
CA LEU A 85 -21.09 -14.45 -1.09
C LEU A 85 -21.68 -15.37 -0.01
N ALA A 86 -20.94 -15.64 1.06
CA ALA A 86 -21.38 -16.51 2.16
C ALA A 86 -22.51 -15.84 2.97
N LYS A 87 -23.69 -16.47 3.00
CA LYS A 87 -24.87 -15.96 3.73
C LYS A 87 -24.97 -16.48 5.17
N GLU A 88 -24.42 -17.64 5.45
CA GLU A 88 -24.38 -18.25 6.79
C GLU A 88 -22.95 -18.24 7.34
N ASN A 89 -22.80 -18.01 8.65
CA ASN A 89 -21.50 -17.99 9.35
C ASN A 89 -20.47 -17.03 8.72
N ILE A 90 -20.93 -15.90 8.19
CA ILE A 90 -20.09 -14.93 7.46
C ILE A 90 -18.83 -14.53 8.24
N GLU A 91 -18.91 -14.38 9.56
CA GLU A 91 -17.75 -14.01 10.38
C GLU A 91 -16.67 -15.10 10.39
N SER A 92 -17.07 -16.35 10.62
CA SER A 92 -16.16 -17.50 10.57
C SER A 92 -15.61 -17.72 9.17
N TYR A 93 -16.46 -17.56 8.14
CA TYR A 93 -16.03 -17.66 6.75
C TYR A 93 -14.98 -16.60 6.42
N VAL A 94 -15.26 -15.33 6.72
CA VAL A 94 -14.35 -14.20 6.47
C VAL A 94 -13.04 -14.39 7.23
N ARG A 95 -13.12 -14.86 8.48
CA ARG A 95 -11.93 -15.14 9.26
C ARG A 95 -11.05 -16.21 8.60
N SER A 96 -11.60 -17.40 8.38
CA SER A 96 -10.83 -18.55 7.90
C SER A 96 -10.39 -18.45 6.43
N ASN A 97 -11.14 -17.74 5.58
CA ASN A 97 -10.89 -17.73 4.13
C ASN A 97 -10.24 -16.43 3.63
N ILE A 98 -10.28 -15.34 4.40
CA ILE A 98 -9.80 -14.03 3.94
C ILE A 98 -8.77 -13.46 4.92
N ILE A 99 -9.14 -13.30 6.19
CA ILE A 99 -8.29 -12.65 7.18
C ILE A 99 -7.09 -13.53 7.53
N ASP A 100 -7.32 -14.76 7.98
CA ASP A 100 -6.25 -15.65 8.43
C ASP A 100 -5.27 -16.00 7.29
N PRO A 101 -5.72 -16.26 6.03
CA PRO A 101 -4.81 -16.44 4.89
C PRO A 101 -3.99 -15.19 4.55
N ALA A 102 -4.54 -13.98 4.70
CA ALA A 102 -3.82 -12.73 4.45
C ALA A 102 -2.73 -12.46 5.51
N ILE A 103 -3.07 -12.71 6.79
CA ILE A 103 -2.11 -12.65 7.90
C ILE A 103 -1.00 -13.68 7.67
N LYS A 104 -1.38 -14.95 7.46
CA LYS A 104 -0.43 -16.04 7.22
C LYS A 104 0.50 -15.74 6.07
N GLY A 105 -0.02 -15.22 4.95
CA GLY A 105 0.79 -14.86 3.80
C GLY A 105 1.81 -13.77 4.07
N THR A 106 1.40 -12.74 4.82
CA THR A 106 2.30 -11.67 5.24
C THR A 106 3.38 -12.18 6.20
N LEU A 107 3.01 -13.03 7.16
CA LEU A 107 3.97 -13.64 8.08
C LEU A 107 4.93 -14.60 7.37
N ASN A 108 4.47 -15.36 6.38
CA ASN A 108 5.34 -16.21 5.55
C ASN A 108 6.42 -15.39 4.85
N LEU A 109 6.06 -14.22 4.32
CA LEU A 109 7.03 -13.30 3.75
C LEU A 109 8.00 -12.76 4.80
N LEU A 110 7.50 -12.25 5.93
CA LEU A 110 8.36 -11.69 6.98
C LEU A 110 9.33 -12.74 7.55
N LYS A 111 8.91 -14.00 7.69
CA LYS A 111 9.79 -15.12 8.03
C LYS A 111 10.88 -15.35 6.98
N ALA A 112 10.56 -15.25 5.69
CA ALA A 112 11.57 -15.36 4.63
C ALA A 112 12.57 -14.19 4.68
N CYS A 113 12.09 -12.96 4.93
CA CYS A 113 12.96 -11.79 5.15
C CYS A 113 13.90 -12.01 6.34
N LEU A 114 13.37 -12.52 7.47
CA LEU A 114 14.14 -12.83 8.66
C LEU A 114 15.25 -13.85 8.39
N LYS A 115 14.91 -14.96 7.70
CA LYS A 115 15.87 -16.01 7.34
C LYS A 115 16.95 -15.55 6.37
N SER A 116 16.66 -14.56 5.51
CA SER A 116 17.61 -14.10 4.50
C SER A 116 18.82 -13.38 5.11
N GLU A 117 18.68 -12.78 6.29
CA GLU A 117 19.67 -11.91 6.97
C GLU A 117 20.11 -10.66 6.17
N SER A 118 19.86 -10.61 4.86
CA SER A 118 20.24 -9.51 3.97
C SER A 118 19.20 -8.40 3.89
N VAL A 119 17.93 -8.71 4.18
CA VAL A 119 16.83 -7.76 4.17
C VAL A 119 16.95 -6.82 5.37
N LYS A 120 17.11 -5.54 5.09
CA LYS A 120 17.25 -4.49 6.11
C LYS A 120 15.94 -3.82 6.44
N ARG A 121 15.02 -3.72 5.48
CA ARG A 121 13.74 -3.02 5.64
C ARG A 121 12.63 -3.63 4.81
N VAL A 122 11.43 -3.67 5.36
CA VAL A 122 10.19 -4.01 4.66
C VAL A 122 9.29 -2.79 4.60
N VAL A 123 8.86 -2.40 3.40
CA VAL A 123 7.85 -1.36 3.18
C VAL A 123 6.52 -2.03 2.87
N PHE A 124 5.56 -1.90 3.78
CA PHE A 124 4.24 -2.50 3.70
C PHE A 124 3.21 -1.55 3.08
N THR A 125 2.41 -2.00 2.12
CA THR A 125 1.33 -1.18 1.55
C THR A 125 0.02 -1.39 2.33
N SER A 126 -0.31 -0.43 3.17
CA SER A 126 -1.62 -0.29 3.81
C SER A 126 -2.58 0.56 2.95
N SER A 127 -3.75 0.85 3.47
CA SER A 127 -4.84 1.52 2.73
C SER A 127 -5.58 2.49 3.61
N ILE A 128 -6.04 3.60 3.04
CA ILE A 128 -6.88 4.58 3.74
C ILE A 128 -8.15 3.97 4.31
N SER A 129 -8.54 2.75 3.89
CA SER A 129 -9.59 1.96 4.53
C SER A 129 -9.35 1.72 6.02
N THR A 130 -8.10 1.73 6.48
CA THR A 130 -7.73 1.53 7.89
C THR A 130 -7.89 2.79 8.74
N ILE A 131 -8.19 3.96 8.15
CA ILE A 131 -8.26 5.26 8.85
C ILE A 131 -9.72 5.73 8.96
N SER A 132 -10.07 6.57 9.92
CA SER A 132 -11.42 7.17 10.02
C SER A 132 -11.33 8.64 10.42
N ALA A 133 -12.04 9.49 9.68
CA ALA A 133 -12.17 10.90 10.05
C ALA A 133 -13.18 11.12 11.19
N LYS A 134 -13.93 10.09 11.58
CA LYS A 134 -14.77 10.09 12.77
C LYS A 134 -14.09 9.38 13.93
N ASP A 135 -14.21 9.94 15.12
CA ASP A 135 -13.83 9.24 16.34
C ASP A 135 -14.87 8.17 16.75
N ARG A 136 -14.63 7.50 17.88
CA ARG A 136 -15.52 6.44 18.40
C ARG A 136 -16.92 6.94 18.77
N THR A 137 -17.09 8.24 18.98
CA THR A 137 -18.38 8.88 19.28
C THR A 137 -19.10 9.34 18.01
N GLY A 138 -18.47 9.20 16.84
CA GLY A 138 -19.00 9.63 15.55
C GLY A 138 -18.72 11.10 15.23
N ILE A 139 -17.95 11.81 16.07
CA ILE A 139 -17.59 13.21 15.87
C ILE A 139 -16.48 13.31 14.83
N TRP A 140 -16.62 14.26 13.90
CA TRP A 140 -15.61 14.56 12.89
C TRP A 140 -14.35 15.16 13.51
N ARG A 141 -13.21 14.64 13.10
CA ARG A 141 -11.89 15.16 13.45
C ARG A 141 -11.52 16.31 12.52
N PRO A 142 -10.92 17.40 13.04
CA PRO A 142 -10.50 18.53 12.22
C PRO A 142 -9.29 18.20 11.32
N LEU A 143 -8.45 17.25 11.75
CA LEU A 143 -7.31 16.74 11.01
C LEU A 143 -7.32 15.21 11.09
N VAL A 144 -6.99 14.57 9.97
CA VAL A 144 -6.83 13.12 9.88
C VAL A 144 -5.37 12.82 9.63
N ASP A 145 -4.77 12.06 10.54
CA ASP A 145 -3.39 11.59 10.51
C ASP A 145 -3.35 10.07 10.77
N GLU A 146 -2.15 9.52 10.89
CA GLU A 146 -1.90 8.10 11.10
C GLU A 146 -2.41 7.57 12.45
N SER A 147 -2.69 8.46 13.42
CA SER A 147 -3.28 8.09 14.71
C SER A 147 -4.78 7.79 14.60
N CYS A 148 -5.41 8.18 13.49
CA CYS A 148 -6.85 8.05 13.25
C CYS A 148 -7.27 6.66 12.78
N GLN A 149 -6.59 5.59 13.24
CA GLN A 149 -6.89 4.21 12.85
C GLN A 149 -8.32 3.81 13.27
N THR A 150 -9.01 3.09 12.38
CA THR A 150 -10.36 2.61 12.59
C THR A 150 -10.34 1.46 13.61
N PRO A 151 -11.15 1.53 14.69
CA PRO A 151 -11.22 0.44 15.67
C PRO A 151 -11.78 -0.86 15.04
N ILE A 152 -11.13 -1.99 15.29
CA ILE A 152 -11.51 -3.31 14.74
C ILE A 152 -12.93 -3.71 15.16
N ASP A 153 -13.28 -3.48 16.42
CA ASP A 153 -14.62 -3.73 17.00
C ASP A 153 -15.71 -2.88 16.30
N HIS A 154 -15.37 -1.66 15.90
CA HIS A 154 -16.27 -0.80 15.12
C HIS A 154 -16.54 -1.39 13.73
N VAL A 155 -15.52 -1.93 13.07
CA VAL A 155 -15.68 -2.55 11.75
C VAL A 155 -16.54 -3.83 11.84
N TRP A 156 -16.30 -4.66 12.85
CA TRP A 156 -17.07 -5.88 13.10
C TRP A 156 -18.53 -5.63 13.47
N SER A 157 -18.81 -4.58 14.24
CA SER A 157 -20.18 -4.25 14.66
C SER A 157 -20.98 -3.60 13.54
N THR A 158 -20.39 -2.68 12.79
CA THR A 158 -21.10 -1.94 11.74
C THR A 158 -21.22 -2.70 10.43
N LYS A 159 -20.21 -3.52 10.08
CA LYS A 159 -20.13 -4.26 8.80
C LYS A 159 -20.51 -3.38 7.59
N SER A 160 -20.07 -2.12 7.61
CA SER A 160 -20.29 -1.18 6.50
C SER A 160 -19.73 -1.72 5.19
N THR A 161 -20.18 -1.20 4.06
CA THR A 161 -19.72 -1.65 2.74
C THR A 161 -18.18 -1.68 2.66
N GLY A 162 -17.62 -2.83 2.29
CA GLY A 162 -16.17 -3.05 2.23
C GLY A 162 -15.52 -3.44 3.57
N TRP A 163 -16.28 -3.72 4.63
CA TRP A 163 -15.75 -4.06 5.96
C TRP A 163 -14.74 -5.22 5.96
N VAL A 164 -14.91 -6.22 5.09
CA VAL A 164 -14.00 -7.36 4.96
C VAL A 164 -12.60 -6.91 4.53
N TYR A 165 -12.53 -6.04 3.52
CA TYR A 165 -11.29 -5.45 3.05
C TYR A 165 -10.65 -4.57 4.13
N VAL A 166 -11.46 -3.78 4.84
CA VAL A 166 -11.00 -2.94 5.97
C VAL A 166 -10.35 -3.82 7.04
N LEU A 167 -11.03 -4.89 7.47
CA LEU A 167 -10.51 -5.81 8.48
C LEU A 167 -9.25 -6.53 8.03
N SER A 168 -9.24 -7.07 6.81
CA SER A 168 -8.07 -7.75 6.25
C SER A 168 -6.85 -6.84 6.28
N LYS A 169 -6.99 -5.57 5.85
CA LYS A 169 -5.90 -4.59 5.90
C LYS A 169 -5.47 -4.24 7.32
N LEU A 170 -6.41 -3.97 8.23
CA LEU A 170 -6.10 -3.65 9.62
C LEU A 170 -5.33 -4.76 10.32
N LEU A 171 -5.88 -5.98 10.30
CA LEU A 171 -5.34 -7.12 11.04
C LEU A 171 -4.03 -7.64 10.45
N THR A 172 -3.88 -7.58 9.13
CA THR A 172 -2.63 -7.98 8.46
C THR A 172 -1.50 -6.99 8.76
N GLU A 173 -1.79 -5.69 8.78
CA GLU A 173 -0.82 -4.67 9.17
C GLU A 173 -0.43 -4.80 10.65
N GLU A 174 -1.40 -5.00 11.54
CA GLU A 174 -1.15 -5.21 12.97
C GLU A 174 -0.23 -6.42 13.22
N ALA A 175 -0.55 -7.57 12.62
CA ALA A 175 0.28 -8.77 12.72
C ALA A 175 1.68 -8.58 12.10
N ALA A 176 1.80 -7.79 11.02
CA ALA A 176 3.09 -7.48 10.41
C ALA A 176 3.97 -6.64 11.35
N PHE A 177 3.41 -5.61 11.98
CA PHE A 177 4.13 -4.80 12.95
C PHE A 177 4.50 -5.59 14.21
N GLU A 178 3.58 -6.40 14.74
CA GLU A 178 3.85 -7.27 15.90
C GLU A 178 5.01 -8.22 15.63
N PHE A 179 4.94 -8.99 14.55
CA PHE A 179 6.01 -9.90 14.15
C PHE A 179 7.34 -9.17 13.92
N SER A 180 7.30 -8.01 13.27
CA SER A 180 8.51 -7.24 12.97
C SER A 180 9.18 -6.71 14.24
N ASN A 181 8.40 -6.21 15.19
CA ASN A 181 8.90 -5.73 16.47
C ASN A 181 9.50 -6.87 17.31
N GLU A 182 8.87 -8.04 17.33
CA GLU A 182 9.37 -9.21 18.06
C GLU A 182 10.67 -9.77 17.48
N ASN A 183 10.85 -9.66 16.16
CA ASN A 183 11.98 -10.27 15.44
C ASN A 183 13.03 -9.26 14.95
N GLY A 184 12.91 -7.98 15.32
CA GLY A 184 13.87 -6.94 14.96
C GLY A 184 13.91 -6.60 13.46
N ILE A 185 12.80 -6.80 12.74
CA ILE A 185 12.67 -6.38 11.34
C ILE A 185 12.24 -4.91 11.32
N ASP A 186 12.97 -4.09 10.57
CA ASP A 186 12.58 -2.70 10.32
C ASP A 186 11.42 -2.67 9.33
N LEU A 187 10.22 -2.35 9.82
CA LEU A 187 8.99 -2.30 9.04
C LEU A 187 8.38 -0.90 9.09
N VAL A 188 8.12 -0.35 7.91
CA VAL A 188 7.38 0.90 7.71
C VAL A 188 6.20 0.64 6.80
N SER A 189 5.12 1.40 6.96
CA SER A 189 3.93 1.25 6.12
C SER A 189 3.55 2.53 5.39
N VAL A 190 3.14 2.37 4.13
CA VAL A 190 2.51 3.42 3.32
C VAL A 190 1.02 3.18 3.30
N ILE A 191 0.24 4.09 3.86
CA ILE A 191 -1.22 4.11 3.78
C ILE A 191 -1.62 4.82 2.49
N THR A 192 -1.98 4.05 1.48
CA THR A 192 -2.40 4.60 0.18
C THR A 192 -3.84 5.11 0.24
N THR A 193 -4.08 6.31 -0.29
CA THR A 193 -5.45 6.83 -0.50
C THR A 193 -6.03 6.30 -1.82
N THR A 194 -7.17 6.81 -2.29
CA THR A 194 -7.79 6.27 -3.50
C THR A 194 -6.92 6.59 -4.72
N VAL A 195 -6.30 5.54 -5.26
CA VAL A 195 -5.25 5.67 -6.29
C VAL A 195 -5.84 6.00 -7.65
N ALA A 196 -5.35 7.09 -8.23
CA ALA A 196 -5.61 7.55 -9.58
C ALA A 196 -4.33 7.52 -10.44
N GLY A 197 -4.49 7.68 -11.75
CA GLY A 197 -3.38 7.79 -12.70
C GLY A 197 -3.33 6.67 -13.73
N PRO A 198 -2.29 6.66 -14.59
CA PRO A 198 -2.08 5.60 -15.57
C PRO A 198 -1.80 4.27 -14.88
N PHE A 199 -2.09 3.16 -15.55
CA PHE A 199 -1.84 1.84 -15.01
C PHE A 199 -1.17 0.96 -16.07
N LEU A 200 -0.25 0.11 -15.59
CA LEU A 200 0.50 -0.83 -16.43
C LEU A 200 -0.23 -2.18 -16.56
N THR A 201 -1.34 -2.39 -15.85
CA THR A 201 -2.07 -3.66 -15.89
C THR A 201 -2.93 -3.77 -17.14
N PRO A 202 -3.12 -4.97 -17.70
CA PRO A 202 -3.99 -5.16 -18.88
C PRO A 202 -5.47 -4.88 -18.58
N THR A 203 -5.85 -4.84 -17.30
CA THR A 203 -7.20 -4.53 -16.83
C THR A 203 -7.21 -3.24 -16.01
N VAL A 204 -8.33 -2.51 -16.04
CA VAL A 204 -8.53 -1.30 -15.23
C VAL A 204 -8.47 -1.67 -13.73
N PRO A 205 -7.58 -1.03 -12.94
CA PRO A 205 -7.50 -1.29 -11.50
C PRO A 205 -8.78 -0.94 -10.77
N SER A 206 -9.08 -1.66 -9.69
CA SER A 206 -10.29 -1.45 -8.88
C SER A 206 -10.40 -0.02 -8.34
N SER A 207 -9.28 0.62 -7.95
CA SER A 207 -9.30 2.02 -7.47
C SER A 207 -9.80 2.99 -8.54
N ILE A 208 -9.41 2.80 -9.80
CA ILE A 208 -9.87 3.62 -10.93
C ILE A 208 -11.36 3.37 -11.18
N ARG A 209 -11.82 2.11 -11.10
CA ARG A 209 -13.25 1.78 -11.21
C ARG A 209 -14.07 2.43 -10.10
N VAL A 210 -13.57 2.43 -8.86
CA VAL A 210 -14.18 3.13 -7.72
C VAL A 210 -14.32 4.63 -8.01
N LEU A 211 -13.26 5.28 -8.51
CA LEU A 211 -13.29 6.72 -8.81
C LEU A 211 -14.24 7.08 -9.96
N LEU A 212 -14.35 6.22 -10.97
CA LEU A 212 -15.22 6.44 -12.12
C LEU A 212 -16.68 6.01 -11.88
N SER A 213 -16.95 5.25 -10.81
CA SER A 213 -18.27 4.70 -10.51
C SER A 213 -19.43 5.70 -10.48
N PRO A 214 -19.27 6.97 -10.04
CA PRO A 214 -20.36 7.94 -10.09
C PRO A 214 -20.79 8.32 -11.51
N ILE A 215 -19.86 8.22 -12.47
CA ILE A 215 -20.06 8.60 -13.87
C ILE A 215 -20.55 7.41 -14.68
N THR A 216 -19.94 6.23 -14.44
CA THR A 216 -20.33 4.99 -15.11
C THR A 216 -21.63 4.42 -14.56
N GLY A 217 -22.07 4.87 -13.39
CA GLY A 217 -23.23 4.32 -12.69
C GLY A 217 -23.00 2.88 -12.21
N ASP A 218 -21.74 2.50 -11.96
CA ASP A 218 -21.39 1.13 -11.58
C ASP A 218 -21.98 0.79 -10.18
N PRO A 219 -22.96 -0.14 -10.11
CA PRO A 219 -23.68 -0.43 -8.87
C PRO A 219 -22.84 -1.23 -7.87
N GLU A 220 -21.73 -1.83 -8.31
CA GLU A 220 -20.81 -2.57 -7.43
C GLU A 220 -19.81 -1.61 -6.77
N PHE A 221 -19.28 -0.64 -7.53
CA PHE A 221 -18.20 0.22 -7.06
C PHE A 221 -18.66 1.54 -6.43
N PHE A 222 -19.83 2.05 -6.81
CA PHE A 222 -20.37 3.29 -6.22
C PHE A 222 -20.66 3.20 -4.71
N PRO A 223 -21.20 2.07 -4.18
CA PRO A 223 -21.34 1.87 -2.74
C PRO A 223 -19.99 1.92 -2.00
N ILE A 224 -18.91 1.43 -2.61
CA ILE A 224 -17.56 1.47 -2.03
C ILE A 224 -17.09 2.92 -1.90
N LEU A 225 -17.22 3.72 -2.97
CA LEU A 225 -16.87 5.15 -2.93
C LEU A 225 -17.72 5.90 -1.88
N SER A 226 -19.01 5.59 -1.81
CA SER A 226 -19.94 6.18 -0.84
C SER A 226 -19.57 5.84 0.61
N ALA A 227 -19.08 4.62 0.86
CA ALA A 227 -18.57 4.21 2.16
C ALA A 227 -17.29 4.95 2.55
N VAL A 228 -16.37 5.16 1.60
CA VAL A 228 -15.19 6.00 1.81
C VAL A 228 -15.62 7.42 2.19
N ASN A 229 -16.52 8.04 1.43
CA ASN A 229 -17.02 9.39 1.74
C ASN A 229 -17.74 9.46 3.09
N SER A 230 -18.53 8.45 3.46
CA SER A 230 -19.25 8.43 4.74
C SER A 230 -18.33 8.34 5.95
N ARG A 231 -17.17 7.68 5.79
CA ARG A 231 -16.12 7.52 6.81
C ARG A 231 -15.16 8.70 6.87
N MET A 232 -14.81 9.27 5.73
CA MET A 232 -13.75 10.29 5.60
C MET A 232 -14.27 11.71 5.40
N GLY A 233 -15.54 11.88 5.03
CA GLY A 233 -16.15 13.17 4.68
C GLY A 233 -15.76 13.69 3.30
N SER A 234 -14.82 13.03 2.63
CA SER A 234 -14.28 13.36 1.31
C SER A 234 -13.63 12.13 0.68
N ILE A 235 -13.23 12.24 -0.59
CA ILE A 235 -12.45 11.26 -1.31
C ILE A 235 -11.00 11.74 -1.38
N ALA A 236 -10.14 11.11 -0.59
CA ALA A 236 -8.69 11.34 -0.62
C ALA A 236 -8.08 10.66 -1.85
N LEU A 237 -7.26 11.39 -2.58
CA LEU A 237 -6.69 11.02 -3.87
C LEU A 237 -5.16 11.06 -3.82
N VAL A 238 -4.56 10.14 -4.54
CA VAL A 238 -3.12 10.10 -4.76
C VAL A 238 -2.82 9.57 -6.16
N HIS A 239 -1.80 10.13 -6.80
CA HIS A 239 -1.32 9.63 -8.08
C HIS A 239 -0.44 8.40 -7.88
N ILE A 240 -0.52 7.43 -8.79
CA ILE A 240 0.29 6.20 -8.72
C ILE A 240 1.79 6.48 -8.59
N GLU A 241 2.30 7.51 -9.27
CA GLU A 241 3.73 7.88 -9.20
C GLU A 241 4.11 8.39 -7.82
N ASP A 242 3.24 9.15 -7.14
CA ASP A 242 3.49 9.64 -5.78
C ASP A 242 3.54 8.48 -4.78
N ILE A 243 2.72 7.46 -4.98
CA ILE A 243 2.81 6.23 -4.16
C ILE A 243 4.14 5.52 -4.41
N CYS A 244 4.54 5.34 -5.65
CA CYS A 244 5.83 4.71 -5.97
C CYS A 244 6.99 5.48 -5.35
N ASN A 245 6.98 6.81 -5.47
CA ASN A 245 7.98 7.69 -4.87
C ASN A 245 7.97 7.60 -3.34
N ALA A 246 6.80 7.56 -2.70
CA ALA A 246 6.69 7.40 -1.25
C ALA A 246 7.26 6.06 -0.78
N HIS A 247 7.00 4.96 -1.49
CA HIS A 247 7.59 3.66 -1.16
C HIS A 247 9.12 3.72 -1.24
N VAL A 248 9.67 4.22 -2.36
CA VAL A 248 11.12 4.34 -2.55
C VAL A 248 11.75 5.24 -1.48
N PHE A 249 11.14 6.40 -1.21
CA PHE A 249 11.60 7.32 -0.18
C PHE A 249 11.66 6.66 1.20
N LEU A 250 10.62 5.94 1.60
CA LEU A 250 10.59 5.24 2.89
C LEU A 250 11.55 4.04 2.92
N MET A 251 11.85 3.41 1.79
CA MET A 251 12.89 2.37 1.74
C MET A 251 14.27 2.95 2.05
N GLU A 252 14.56 4.16 1.55
CA GLU A 252 15.87 4.81 1.67
C GLU A 252 16.05 5.60 2.98
N GLN A 253 14.97 6.10 3.58
CA GLN A 253 15.02 6.96 4.76
C GLN A 253 15.20 6.15 6.06
N THR A 254 16.44 5.92 6.48
CA THR A 254 16.77 5.07 7.64
C THR A 254 16.14 5.45 8.97
N LYS A 255 15.66 6.70 9.13
CA LYS A 255 14.96 7.15 10.34
C LYS A 255 13.43 7.04 10.27
N ALA A 256 12.88 6.65 9.12
CA ALA A 256 11.44 6.48 8.99
C ALA A 256 10.99 5.29 9.84
N GLU A 257 9.95 5.51 10.62
CA GLU A 257 9.32 4.53 11.52
C GLU A 257 7.80 4.70 11.47
N GLY A 258 7.07 3.60 11.67
CA GLY A 258 5.61 3.61 11.77
C GLY A 258 4.87 3.66 10.43
N ARG A 259 3.83 4.48 10.38
CA ARG A 259 2.88 4.57 9.26
C ARG A 259 2.97 5.94 8.61
N TYR A 260 2.68 6.00 7.31
CA TYR A 260 2.70 7.25 6.53
C TYR A 260 1.52 7.29 5.56
N ILE A 261 0.61 8.26 5.73
CA ILE A 261 -0.46 8.52 4.77
C ILE A 261 0.12 9.19 3.53
N CYS A 262 -0.12 8.58 2.37
CA CYS A 262 0.23 9.15 1.07
C CYS A 262 -1.04 9.70 0.40
N CYS A 263 -1.18 11.02 0.45
CA CYS A 263 -2.32 11.78 -0.06
C CYS A 263 -1.83 13.07 -0.71
N VAL A 264 -2.38 13.41 -1.88
CA VAL A 264 -2.07 14.67 -2.58
C VAL A 264 -3.20 15.67 -2.40
N ASN A 265 -4.44 15.20 -2.48
CA ASN A 265 -5.62 16.05 -2.40
C ASN A 265 -6.83 15.27 -1.85
N SER A 266 -7.82 15.97 -1.33
CA SER A 266 -9.13 15.42 -0.98
C SER A 266 -10.23 16.27 -1.59
N CYS A 267 -11.27 15.65 -2.13
CA CYS A 267 -12.38 16.36 -2.77
C CYS A 267 -13.73 15.75 -2.42
N LEU A 268 -14.81 16.51 -2.63
CA LEU A 268 -16.16 15.97 -2.54
C LEU A 268 -16.48 15.09 -3.76
N ILE A 269 -17.40 14.14 -3.60
CA ILE A 269 -17.86 13.31 -4.73
C ILE A 269 -18.41 14.19 -5.88
N SER A 270 -19.10 15.30 -5.57
CA SER A 270 -19.60 16.24 -6.57
C SER A 270 -18.47 16.87 -7.39
N GLU A 271 -17.41 17.31 -6.73
CA GLU A 271 -16.24 17.92 -7.39
C GLU A 271 -15.51 16.89 -8.28
N LEU A 272 -15.40 15.65 -7.80
CA LEU A 272 -14.84 14.53 -8.59
C LEU A 272 -15.63 14.31 -9.88
N VAL A 273 -16.97 14.36 -9.81
CA VAL A 273 -17.85 14.22 -10.98
C VAL A 273 -17.69 15.41 -11.92
N ASP A 274 -17.72 16.64 -11.41
CA ASP A 274 -17.63 17.85 -12.22
C ASP A 274 -16.30 17.94 -12.97
N GLN A 275 -15.18 17.63 -12.31
CA GLN A 275 -13.85 17.59 -12.94
C GLN A 275 -13.76 16.51 -14.02
N SER A 276 -14.40 15.37 -13.81
CA SER A 276 -14.38 14.29 -14.79
C SER A 276 -15.26 14.59 -16.00
N CYS A 277 -16.48 15.10 -15.79
CA CYS A 277 -17.40 15.49 -16.84
C CYS A 277 -16.87 16.64 -17.71
N SER A 278 -16.26 17.64 -17.10
CA SER A 278 -15.64 18.77 -17.83
C SER A 278 -14.47 18.33 -18.71
N ARG A 279 -13.66 17.35 -18.27
CA ARG A 279 -12.55 16.82 -19.07
C ARG A 279 -12.99 15.84 -20.16
N VAL A 280 -14.03 15.04 -19.92
CA VAL A 280 -14.60 14.14 -20.93
C VAL A 280 -15.32 14.91 -22.03
N SER A 281 -15.98 16.02 -21.70
CA SER A 281 -16.62 16.87 -22.71
C SER A 281 -15.64 17.62 -23.61
N MET A 282 -14.39 17.87 -23.15
CA MET A 282 -13.32 18.42 -24.00
C MET A 282 -12.70 17.41 -24.97
N LEU A 283 -13.01 16.11 -24.82
CA LEU A 283 -12.52 15.04 -25.71
C LEU A 283 -13.49 14.71 -26.85
N LYS A 284 -14.64 15.40 -26.93
CA LYS A 284 -15.60 15.33 -28.03
C LYS A 284 -15.50 16.59 -28.89
#